data_AF-A0A848ZRQ3-F1
#
_entry.id   AF-A0A848ZRQ3-F1
#
_cell.length_a   1.000
_cell.length_b   1.000
_cell.length_c   1.000
_cell.angle_alpha   90.00
_cell.angle_beta   90.00
_cell.angle_gamma   90.00
#
_symmetry.space_group_name_H-M   'P 1'
#
loop_
_entity.id
_entity.type
_entity.pdbx_description
1 polymer ?
#
loop_
_entity_poly.entity_id
_entity_poly.type
_entity_poly.pdbx_seq_one_letter_code
_entity_poly.pdbx_strand_id
1 'polypeptide(L)' 'DGGIDYVKDVVINDCLGIAEELDQGMQNLVDTYKCEWKEAVENPEIRARYTHFVNSEEQDDTIEFVSLREQKMPKAWV' A
#
# COMPACT_ATOMS: atom_id res chain seq x y z
N ASP A 1 -21.68 -38.88 6.51
CA ASP A 1 -21.20 -38.34 7.79
C ASP A 1 -19.84 -37.70 7.63
N GLY A 2 -19.80 -36.37 7.66
CA GLY A 2 -18.58 -35.60 7.45
C GLY A 2 -18.85 -34.10 7.54
N GLY A 3 -19.75 -33.72 8.46
CA GLY A 3 -20.16 -32.33 8.65
C GLY A 3 -19.17 -31.54 9.50
N ILE A 4 -19.65 -30.94 10.58
CA ILE A 4 -18.85 -30.07 11.43
C ILE A 4 -17.66 -30.77 12.09
N ASP A 5 -17.75 -32.08 12.35
CA ASP A 5 -16.67 -32.84 12.97
C ASP A 5 -15.46 -32.99 12.04
N TYR A 6 -15.71 -33.16 10.73
CA TYR A 6 -14.64 -33.20 9.75
C TYR A 6 -13.98 -31.83 9.58
N VAL A 7 -14.77 -30.75 9.57
CA VAL A 7 -14.21 -29.37 9.52
C VAL A 7 -13.35 -29.08 10.75
N LYS A 8 -13.77 -29.51 11.94
CA LYS A 8 -12.95 -29.38 13.15
C LYS A 8 -11.65 -30.16 13.03
N ASP A 9 -11.70 -31.37 12.50
CA ASP A 9 -10.50 -32.19 12.32
C ASP A 9 -9.50 -31.57 11.34
N VAL A 10 -10.00 -31.01 10.23
CA VAL A 10 -9.18 -30.29 9.25
C VAL A 10 -8.56 -29.03 9.84
N VAL A 11 -9.34 -28.21 10.56
CA VAL A 11 -8.89 -26.89 11.03
C VAL A 11 -8.08 -26.96 12.33
N ILE A 12 -8.48 -27.82 13.27
CA ILE A 12 -7.88 -27.89 14.61
C ILE A 12 -6.76 -28.93 14.65
N ASN A 13 -6.97 -30.09 14.04
CA ASN A 13 -6.02 -31.21 14.11
C ASN A 13 -5.09 -31.27 12.90
N ASP A 14 -5.24 -30.35 11.93
CA ASP A 14 -4.50 -30.34 10.67
C ASP A 14 -4.42 -31.74 10.04
N CYS A 15 -5.55 -32.45 9.98
CA CYS A 15 -5.55 -33.82 9.47
C CYS A 15 -5.14 -33.92 7.98
N LEU A 16 -5.10 -32.78 7.28
CA LEU A 16 -4.58 -32.65 5.92
C LEU A 16 -3.06 -32.44 5.87
N GLY A 17 -2.44 -32.00 6.97
CA GLY A 17 -1.00 -31.76 7.09
C GLY A 17 -0.48 -30.59 6.24
N ILE A 18 -1.33 -29.59 5.98
CA ILE A 18 -1.01 -28.47 5.07
C ILE A 18 -0.83 -27.14 5.79
N ALA A 19 -1.06 -27.08 7.11
CA ALA A 19 -1.01 -25.81 7.84
C ALA A 19 0.37 -25.15 7.73
N GLU A 20 1.45 -25.92 7.91
CA GLU A 20 2.82 -25.41 7.82
C GLU A 20 3.15 -24.86 6.42
N GLU A 21 2.70 -25.52 5.35
CA GLU A 21 2.88 -25.05 3.98
C GLU A 21 2.12 -23.74 3.72
N LEU A 22 0.87 -23.65 4.20
CA LEU A 22 0.06 -22.45 4.08
C LEU A 22 0.65 -21.28 4.85
N ASP A 23 1.17 -21.52 6.05
CA ASP A 23 1.84 -20.51 6.87
C ASP A 23 3.11 -19.99 6.18
N GLN A 24 3.92 -20.88 5.59
CA GLN A 24 5.07 -20.49 4.78
C GLN A 24 4.64 -19.64 3.57
N GLY A 25 3.56 -20.01 2.90
CA GLY A 25 2.98 -19.23 1.79
C GLY A 25 2.56 -17.83 2.22
N MET A 26 1.88 -17.72 3.37
CA MET A 26 1.49 -16.43 3.95
C MET A 26 2.70 -15.58 4.33
N GLN A 27 3.72 -16.18 4.95
CA GLN A 27 4.94 -15.46 5.32
C GLN A 27 5.68 -14.95 4.08
N ASN A 28 5.77 -15.75 3.01
CA ASN A 28 6.35 -15.31 1.75
C ASN A 28 5.62 -14.09 1.16
N LEU A 29 4.28 -14.04 1.23
CA LEU A 29 3.52 -12.87 0.78
C LEU A 29 3.82 -11.62 1.62
N VAL A 30 3.97 -11.78 2.93
CA VAL A 30 4.35 -10.68 3.83
C VAL A 30 5.77 -10.19 3.56
N ASP A 31 6.72 -11.11 3.41
CA ASP A 31 8.14 -10.79 3.20
C ASP A 31 8.39 -10.14 1.84
N THR A 32 7.59 -10.50 0.84
CA THR A 32 7.69 -9.95 -0.53
C THR A 32 6.80 -8.74 -0.77
N TYR A 33 5.93 -8.39 0.18
CA TYR A 33 5.07 -7.22 0.04
C TYR A 33 5.92 -5.95 -0.03
N LYS A 34 5.68 -5.16 -1.09
CA LYS A 34 6.32 -3.86 -1.30
C LYS A 34 5.26 -2.79 -1.51
N CYS A 35 5.35 -1.71 -0.74
CA CYS A 35 4.49 -0.54 -0.91
C CYS A 35 5.24 0.55 -1.68
N GLU A 36 4.83 0.78 -2.92
CA GLU A 36 5.44 1.77 -3.82
C GLU A 36 5.41 3.20 -3.23
N TRP A 37 4.33 3.55 -2.52
CA TRP A 37 4.21 4.86 -1.86
C TRP A 37 5.16 5.00 -0.67
N LYS A 38 5.34 3.94 0.11
CA LYS A 38 6.31 3.94 1.21
C LYS A 38 7.72 4.11 0.65
N GLU A 39 8.05 3.37 -0.41
CA GLU A 39 9.33 3.52 -1.11
C GLU A 39 9.53 4.94 -1.66
N ALA A 40 8.50 5.53 -2.28
CA ALA A 40 8.56 6.89 -2.81
C ALA A 40 8.78 7.95 -1.71
N VAL A 41 8.23 7.74 -0.51
CA VAL A 41 8.39 8.65 0.62
C VAL A 41 9.74 8.45 1.33
N GLU A 42 10.19 7.21 1.51
CA GLU A 42 11.40 6.89 2.27
C GLU A 42 12.69 7.06 1.47
N ASN A 43 12.65 6.86 0.14
CA ASN A 43 13.81 7.03 -0.73
C ASN A 43 13.94 8.50 -1.19
N PRO A 44 14.98 9.25 -0.77
CA PRO A 44 15.16 10.65 -1.14
C PRO A 44 15.29 10.88 -2.65
N GLU A 45 15.90 9.95 -3.39
CA GLU A 45 16.08 10.07 -4.85
C GLU A 45 14.76 9.91 -5.60
N ILE A 46 13.89 9.00 -5.14
CA ILE A 46 12.56 8.81 -5.72
C ILE A 46 11.66 9.99 -5.31
N ARG A 47 11.73 10.41 -4.05
CA ARG A 47 10.98 11.57 -3.53
C ARG A 47 11.28 12.84 -4.32
N ALA A 48 12.54 13.06 -4.70
CA ALA A 48 12.96 14.21 -5.49
C ALA A 48 12.30 14.28 -6.89
N ARG A 49 11.80 13.14 -7.41
CA ARG A 49 11.10 13.10 -8.71
C ARG A 49 9.68 13.65 -8.62
N TYR A 50 9.08 13.72 -7.42
CA TYR A 50 7.75 14.30 -7.20
C TYR A 50 7.84 15.84 -7.07
N THR A 51 8.44 16.46 -8.06
CA THR A 51 8.50 17.93 -8.27
C THR A 51 7.40 18.37 -9.24
N HIS A 52 7.02 19.64 -9.18
CA HIS A 52 5.97 20.21 -10.03
C HIS A 52 6.33 20.12 -11.53
N PHE A 53 7.57 20.48 -11.88
CA PHE A 53 8.11 20.37 -13.23
C PHE A 53 9.52 19.77 -13.18
N VAL A 54 9.83 18.91 -14.16
CA VAL A 54 11.18 18.31 -14.28
C VAL A 54 12.15 19.25 -15.02
N ASN A 55 11.61 20.18 -15.81
CA ASN A 55 12.35 21.03 -16.73
C ASN A 55 12.46 22.49 -16.26
N SER A 56 11.82 22.88 -15.15
CA SER A 56 11.85 24.24 -14.63
C SER A 56 11.70 24.25 -13.11
N GLU A 57 12.42 25.16 -12.47
CA GLU A 57 12.25 25.49 -11.04
C GLU A 57 11.29 26.66 -10.83
N GLU A 58 10.77 27.26 -11.91
CA GLU A 58 9.81 28.37 -11.83
C GLU A 58 8.49 27.91 -11.23
N GLN A 59 7.93 28.75 -10.36
CA GLN A 59 6.59 28.54 -9.83
C GLN A 59 5.56 28.96 -10.89
N ASP A 60 4.47 28.19 -10.98
CA ASP A 60 3.35 28.55 -11.85
C ASP A 60 2.50 29.63 -11.16
N ASP A 61 2.67 30.88 -11.60
CA ASP A 61 1.93 32.04 -11.10
C ASP A 61 0.42 31.97 -11.38
N THR A 62 -0.04 31.03 -12.22
CA THR A 62 -1.48 30.85 -12.52
C THR A 62 -2.21 30.00 -11.47
N ILE A 63 -1.47 29.34 -10.56
CA ILE A 63 -2.06 28.46 -9.54
C ILE A 63 -2.35 29.25 -8.25
N GLU A 64 -3.63 29.48 -7.97
CA GLU A 64 -4.08 30.01 -6.70
C GLU A 64 -4.40 28.87 -5.71
N PHE A 65 -4.03 29.03 -4.43
CA PHE A 65 -4.35 28.05 -3.39
C PHE A 65 -5.41 28.60 -2.43
N VAL A 66 -6.38 27.76 -2.07
CA VAL A 66 -7.41 28.01 -1.07
C VAL A 66 -7.28 27.02 0.10
N SER A 67 -7.80 27.37 1.27
CA SER A 67 -7.83 26.46 2.42
C SER A 67 -9.02 25.51 2.32
N LEU A 68 -8.78 24.21 2.52
CA LEU A 68 -9.81 23.19 2.67
C LEU A 68 -9.48 22.33 3.89
N ARG A 69 -10.33 22.41 4.94
CA ARG A 69 -10.13 21.65 6.19
C ARG A 69 -8.69 21.77 6.72
N GLU A 70 -8.17 22.99 6.74
CA GLU A 70 -6.81 23.33 7.19
C GLU A 70 -5.67 22.84 6.27
N GLN A 71 -6.00 22.22 5.13
CA GLN A 71 -5.02 21.80 4.11
C GLN A 71 -4.95 22.81 2.96
N LYS A 72 -3.75 22.96 2.38
CA LYS A 72 -3.50 23.76 1.18
C LYS A 72 -4.07 23.03 -0.05
N MET A 73 -5.05 23.62 -0.73
CA MET A 73 -5.74 23.02 -1.89
C MET A 73 -5.64 23.96 -3.09
N PRO A 74 -5.25 23.48 -4.29
CA PRO A 74 -5.28 24.31 -5.50
C PRO A 74 -6.72 24.66 -5.86
N LYS A 75 -7.01 25.94 -6.06
CA LYS A 75 -8.33 26.46 -6.42
C LYS A 75 -8.86 25.72 -7.65
N ALA A 76 -10.12 25.30 -7.61
CA ALA A 76 -10.75 24.63 -8.73
C ALA A 76 -10.71 25.52 -9.98
N TRP A 77 -10.44 24.90 -11.13
CA TRP A 77 -10.50 25.59 -12.42
C TRP A 77 -11.95 25.98 -12.73
N VAL A 78 -12.17 27.23 -13.14
CA VAL A 78 -13.49 27.80 -13.45
C VAL A 78 -13.60 28.03 -14.94
#